data_AF-A0A132PK61-F1
#
_entry.id   AF-A0A132PK61-F1
#
_cell.length_a   1.000
_cell.length_b   1.000
_cell.length_c   1.000
_cell.angle_alpha   90.00
_cell.angle_beta   90.00
_cell.angle_gamma   90.00
#
_symmetry.space_group_name_H-M   'P 1'
#
loop_
_entity.id
_entity.type
_entity.pdbx_description
1 polymer ?
#
loop_
_entity_poly.entity_id
_entity_poly.type
_entity_poly.pdbx_seq_one_letter_code
_entity_poly.pdbx_strand_id
1 'polypeptide(L)'
;MAIFATIAATAVGGAGGANLGIRITARTSAVLFLLAFTASSLYQLWPTATTKWIRRNRRYLGVAFAGSHAVHAVFIVATIILNAQRFQTGVDHTPHAIYVVDFIAYGFIIAMTITSFDGVAHRMQYRHWKALHLTGSYVIWFAFFIAYWRRGVTYTEFYGPFLLIVLAALIIRFIAKAQRLRTCRTPLS
;
A
#
# COMPACT_ATOMS: atom_id res chain seq x y z
N MET A 1 -15.35 2.78 -14.90
CA MET A 1 -14.56 1.73 -15.55
C MET A 1 -14.11 0.63 -14.59
N ALA A 2 -13.42 0.91 -13.47
CA ALA A 2 -12.96 -0.13 -12.54
C ALA A 2 -14.09 -0.97 -11.88
N ILE A 3 -15.20 -0.35 -11.48
CA ILE A 3 -16.34 -1.04 -10.86
C ILE A 3 -17.00 -2.02 -11.85
N PHE A 4 -17.21 -1.61 -13.10
CA PHE A 4 -17.77 -2.47 -14.15
C PHE A 4 -16.88 -3.67 -14.47
N ALA A 5 -15.56 -3.48 -14.51
CA ALA A 5 -14.61 -4.59 -14.66
C ALA A 5 -14.62 -5.55 -13.45
N THR A 6 -14.90 -5.03 -12.25
CA THR A 6 -15.02 -5.83 -11.01
C THR A 6 -16.27 -6.69 -11.03
N ILE A 7 -17.41 -6.12 -11.45
CA ILE A 7 -18.68 -6.83 -11.60
C ILE A 7 -18.56 -7.88 -12.71
N ALA A 8 -18.00 -7.55 -13.87
CA ALA A 8 -17.82 -8.52 -14.95
C ALA A 8 -16.88 -9.67 -14.57
N ALA A 9 -15.75 -9.38 -13.89
CA ALA A 9 -14.80 -10.40 -13.46
C ALA A 9 -15.40 -11.37 -12.42
N THR A 10 -16.28 -10.88 -11.53
CA THR A 10 -16.95 -11.72 -10.52
C THR A 10 -18.18 -12.43 -11.08
N ALA A 11 -18.99 -11.76 -11.90
CA ALA A 11 -20.19 -12.34 -12.49
C ALA A 11 -19.89 -13.41 -13.54
N VAL A 12 -18.84 -13.22 -14.36
CA VAL A 12 -18.45 -14.17 -15.41
C VAL A 12 -17.44 -15.20 -14.90
N GLY A 13 -16.50 -14.78 -14.05
CA GLY A 13 -15.41 -15.64 -13.57
C GLY A 13 -15.65 -16.36 -12.23
N GLY A 14 -16.75 -16.06 -11.55
CA GLY A 14 -17.09 -16.63 -10.23
C GLY A 14 -15.96 -16.48 -9.20
N ALA A 15 -15.78 -17.49 -8.34
CA ALA A 15 -14.72 -17.49 -7.34
C ALA A 15 -13.30 -17.48 -7.95
N GLY A 16 -13.10 -18.02 -9.16
CA GLY A 16 -11.82 -17.97 -9.87
C GLY A 16 -11.43 -16.55 -10.27
N GLY A 17 -12.39 -15.82 -10.84
CA GLY A 17 -12.27 -14.40 -11.21
C GLY A 17 -12.01 -13.51 -10.00
N ALA A 18 -12.72 -13.74 -8.89
CA ALA A 18 -12.48 -13.01 -7.64
C ALA A 18 -11.04 -13.19 -7.13
N ASN A 19 -10.53 -14.42 -7.10
CA ASN A 19 -9.17 -14.72 -6.67
C ASN A 19 -8.08 -14.14 -7.58
N LEU A 20 -8.33 -14.11 -8.89
CA LEU A 20 -7.44 -13.42 -9.83
C LEU A 20 -7.45 -11.91 -9.56
N GLY A 21 -8.63 -11.34 -9.35
CA GLY A 21 -8.83 -9.94 -8.98
C GLY A 21 -8.05 -9.56 -7.72
N ILE A 22 -8.12 -10.36 -6.65
CA ILE A 22 -7.34 -10.18 -5.41
C ILE A 22 -5.84 -10.05 -5.73
N ARG A 23 -5.28 -10.96 -6.54
CA ARG A 23 -3.84 -10.97 -6.86
C ARG A 23 -3.41 -9.76 -7.66
N ILE A 24 -4.17 -9.40 -8.69
CA ILE A 24 -3.87 -8.24 -9.55
C ILE A 24 -3.93 -6.96 -8.72
N THR A 25 -5.05 -6.75 -8.03
CA THR A 25 -5.27 -5.53 -7.23
C THR A 25 -4.29 -5.40 -6.06
N ALA A 26 -3.90 -6.50 -5.40
CA ALA A 26 -2.88 -6.47 -4.36
C ALA A 26 -1.53 -5.98 -4.89
N ARG A 27 -1.08 -6.50 -6.05
CA ARG A 27 0.20 -6.11 -6.67
C ARG A 27 0.16 -4.67 -7.15
N THR A 28 -0.90 -4.28 -7.86
CA THR A 28 -1.08 -2.90 -8.33
C THR A 28 -1.10 -1.92 -7.16
N SER A 29 -1.82 -2.26 -6.09
CA SER A 29 -1.87 -1.46 -4.86
C SER A 29 -0.48 -1.32 -4.23
N ALA A 30 0.27 -2.42 -4.10
CA ALA A 30 1.61 -2.38 -3.53
C ALA A 30 2.54 -1.47 -4.34
N VAL A 31 2.54 -1.56 -5.67
CA VAL A 31 3.34 -0.70 -6.54
C VAL A 31 2.98 0.78 -6.35
N LEU A 32 1.69 1.11 -6.43
CA LEU A 32 1.22 2.50 -6.26
C LEU A 32 1.57 3.06 -4.87
N PHE A 33 1.36 2.25 -3.83
CA PHE A 33 1.71 2.62 -2.46
C PHE A 33 3.21 2.84 -2.30
N LEU A 34 4.05 1.91 -2.77
CA LEU A 34 5.50 2.01 -2.60
C LEU A 34 6.08 3.21 -3.35
N LEU A 35 5.55 3.53 -4.54
CA LEU A 35 5.91 4.77 -5.25
C LEU A 35 5.57 6.01 -4.40
N ALA A 36 4.36 6.08 -3.83
CA ALA A 36 3.96 7.21 -2.97
C ALA A 36 4.74 7.26 -1.63
N PHE A 37 5.06 6.10 -1.06
CA PHE A 37 5.80 5.94 0.19
C PHE A 37 7.26 6.38 0.07
N THR A 38 7.89 6.03 -1.06
CA THR A 38 9.32 6.30 -1.32
C THR A 38 9.57 7.59 -2.09
N ALA A 39 8.53 8.24 -2.63
CA ALA A 39 8.59 9.43 -3.47
C ALA A 39 9.63 10.49 -3.05
N SER A 40 9.58 10.94 -1.79
CA SER A 40 10.51 11.97 -1.29
C SER A 40 11.94 11.47 -1.12
N SER A 41 12.12 10.20 -0.80
CA SER A 41 13.44 9.59 -0.61
C SER A 41 14.11 9.27 -1.94
N LEU A 42 13.36 8.76 -2.92
CA LEU A 42 13.85 8.55 -4.28
C LEU A 42 14.33 9.85 -4.92
N TYR A 43 13.54 10.93 -4.81
CA TYR A 43 13.95 12.23 -5.36
C TYR A 43 15.19 12.80 -4.68
N GLN A 44 15.32 12.61 -3.36
CA GLN A 44 16.49 13.09 -2.64
C GLN A 44 17.77 12.36 -3.05
N LEU A 45 17.71 11.04 -3.19
CA LEU A 45 18.88 10.21 -3.51
C LEU A 45 19.25 10.25 -4.99
N TRP A 46 18.24 10.32 -5.87
CA TRP A 46 18.41 10.31 -7.32
C TRP A 46 17.51 11.35 -7.97
N PRO A 47 17.92 12.63 -8.06
CA PRO A 47 17.09 13.71 -8.59
C PRO A 47 17.01 13.66 -10.12
N THR A 48 16.25 12.70 -10.66
CA THR A 48 15.99 12.54 -12.10
C THR A 48 14.60 13.06 -12.48
N ALA A 49 14.30 13.17 -13.77
CA ALA A 49 12.97 13.55 -14.25
C ALA A 49 11.87 12.61 -13.70
N THR A 50 12.16 11.31 -13.64
CA THR A 50 11.24 10.29 -13.13
C THR A 50 10.97 10.45 -11.64
N THR A 51 12.00 10.57 -10.80
CA THR A 51 11.78 10.72 -9.34
C THR A 51 11.14 12.06 -9.00
N LYS A 52 11.41 13.11 -9.79
CA LYS A 52 10.73 14.41 -9.71
C LYS A 52 9.24 14.26 -10.02
N TRP A 53 8.89 13.52 -11.07
CA TRP A 53 7.50 13.24 -11.42
C TRP A 53 6.79 12.42 -10.33
N ILE A 54 7.41 11.36 -9.81
CA ILE A 54 6.87 10.53 -8.72
C ILE A 54 6.60 11.42 -7.49
N ARG A 55 7.56 12.26 -7.11
CA ARG A 55 7.41 13.20 -5.99
C ARG A 55 6.28 14.19 -6.20
N ARG A 56 6.17 14.79 -7.40
CA ARG A 56 5.11 15.77 -7.72
C ARG A 56 3.73 15.14 -7.74
N ASN A 57 3.63 13.87 -8.15
CA ASN A 57 2.37 13.12 -8.24
C ASN A 57 2.10 12.21 -7.04
N ARG A 58 2.85 12.35 -5.95
CA ARG A 58 2.74 11.51 -4.75
C ARG A 58 1.30 11.38 -4.23
N ARG A 59 0.55 12.47 -4.24
CA ARG A 59 -0.87 12.50 -3.81
C ARG A 59 -1.74 11.65 -4.72
N TYR A 60 -1.62 11.82 -6.05
CA TYR A 60 -2.37 11.03 -7.03
C TYR A 60 -2.04 9.54 -6.94
N LEU A 61 -0.76 9.19 -6.76
CA LEU A 61 -0.33 7.80 -6.54
C LEU A 61 -0.96 7.19 -5.28
N GLY A 62 -1.03 7.95 -4.18
CA GLY A 62 -1.69 7.52 -2.94
C GLY A 62 -3.20 7.31 -3.10
N VAL A 63 -3.88 8.22 -3.81
CA VAL A 63 -5.32 8.09 -4.09
C VAL A 63 -5.60 6.91 -5.04
N ALA A 64 -4.75 6.71 -6.06
CA ALA A 64 -4.85 5.57 -6.96
C ALA A 64 -4.63 4.24 -6.21
N PHE A 65 -3.68 4.21 -5.28
CA PHE A 65 -3.50 3.09 -4.36
C PHE A 65 -4.78 2.81 -3.57
N ALA A 66 -5.37 3.83 -2.94
CA ALA A 66 -6.60 3.66 -2.17
C ALA A 66 -7.76 3.12 -3.02
N GLY A 67 -7.93 3.63 -4.24
CA GLY A 67 -8.93 3.11 -5.18
C GLY A 67 -8.67 1.66 -5.57
N SER A 68 -7.42 1.28 -5.86
CA SER A 68 -7.05 -0.10 -6.15
C SER A 68 -7.29 -1.03 -4.95
N HIS A 69 -7.03 -0.56 -3.73
CA HIS A 69 -7.25 -1.32 -2.51
C HIS A 69 -8.73 -1.44 -2.13
N ALA A 70 -9.55 -0.45 -2.48
CA ALA A 70 -11.00 -0.59 -2.35
C ALA A 70 -11.53 -1.71 -3.26
N VAL A 71 -11.06 -1.78 -4.51
CA VAL A 71 -11.41 -2.89 -5.42
C VAL A 71 -10.88 -4.22 -4.90
N HIS A 72 -9.67 -4.24 -4.31
CA HIS A 72 -9.14 -5.42 -3.63
C HIS A 72 -10.08 -5.93 -2.53
N ALA A 73 -10.58 -5.04 -1.67
CA ALA A 73 -11.55 -5.37 -0.63
C ALA A 73 -12.85 -5.96 -1.20
N VAL A 74 -13.35 -5.40 -2.31
CA VAL A 74 -14.54 -5.94 -3.00
C VAL A 74 -14.30 -7.38 -3.47
N PHE A 75 -13.13 -7.68 -4.03
CA PHE A 75 -12.82 -9.06 -4.43
C PHE A 75 -12.66 -10.02 -3.23
N ILE A 76 -12.16 -9.55 -2.08
CA ILE A 76 -12.16 -10.35 -0.84
C ILE A 76 -13.59 -10.69 -0.43
N VAL A 77 -14.49 -9.70 -0.39
CA VAL A 77 -15.91 -9.90 -0.07
C VAL A 77 -16.57 -10.86 -1.06
N ALA A 78 -16.29 -10.70 -2.35
CA ALA A 78 -16.79 -11.61 -3.38
C ALA A 78 -16.31 -13.05 -3.15
N THR A 79 -15.03 -13.26 -2.80
CA THR A 79 -14.52 -14.60 -2.47
C THR A 79 -15.21 -15.19 -1.22
N ILE A 80 -15.50 -14.38 -0.20
CA ILE A 80 -16.23 -14.82 1.00
C ILE A 80 -17.63 -15.32 0.61
N ILE A 81 -18.35 -14.56 -0.23
CA ILE A 81 -19.73 -14.88 -0.64
C ILE A 81 -19.75 -16.09 -1.60
N LEU A 82 -18.84 -16.12 -2.58
CA LEU A 82 -18.86 -17.12 -3.66
C LEU A 82 -18.16 -18.43 -3.28
N ASN A 83 -17.27 -18.44 -2.28
CA ASN A 83 -16.57 -19.64 -1.83
C ASN A 83 -16.11 -19.54 -0.36
N ALA A 84 -17.09 -19.59 0.55
CA ALA A 84 -16.87 -19.47 1.99
C ALA A 84 -15.91 -20.53 2.55
N GLN A 85 -15.97 -21.78 2.08
CA GLN A 85 -15.08 -22.85 2.52
C GLN A 85 -13.61 -22.55 2.21
N ARG A 86 -13.30 -22.06 1.00
CA ARG A 86 -11.93 -21.70 0.63
C ARG A 86 -11.42 -20.48 1.41
N PHE A 87 -12.31 -19.54 1.72
CA PHE A 87 -11.96 -18.44 2.61
C PHE A 87 -11.65 -18.94 4.03
N GLN A 88 -12.51 -19.81 4.60
CA GLN A 88 -12.32 -20.42 5.91
C GLN A 88 -10.99 -21.18 6.00
N THR A 89 -10.64 -22.01 5.02
CA THR A 89 -9.32 -22.68 5.00
C THR A 89 -8.14 -21.69 4.98
N GLY A 90 -8.28 -20.53 4.34
CA GLY A 90 -7.26 -19.49 4.38
C GLY A 90 -7.19 -18.75 5.71
N VAL A 91 -8.33 -18.64 6.40
CA VAL A 91 -8.48 -18.05 7.74
C VAL A 91 -7.88 -18.93 8.81
N ASP A 92 -8.11 -20.24 8.76
CA ASP A 92 -7.61 -21.18 9.77
C ASP A 92 -6.08 -21.23 9.81
N HIS A 93 -5.41 -20.93 8.70
CA HIS A 93 -3.95 -20.81 8.61
C HIS A 93 -3.41 -19.39 8.85
N THR A 94 -4.28 -18.42 9.13
CA THR A 94 -3.92 -17.02 9.36
C THR A 94 -4.17 -16.64 10.82
N PRO A 95 -3.13 -16.31 11.60
CA PRO A 95 -3.30 -15.81 12.97
C PRO A 95 -4.25 -14.61 13.03
N HIS A 96 -5.17 -14.59 14.01
CA HIS A 96 -6.14 -13.50 14.19
C HIS A 96 -5.51 -12.09 14.24
N ALA A 97 -4.31 -11.99 14.80
CA ALA A 97 -3.57 -10.73 14.87
C ALA A 97 -3.30 -10.11 13.49
N ILE A 98 -3.14 -10.90 12.43
CA ILE A 98 -2.91 -10.41 11.07
C ILE A 98 -4.16 -9.68 10.54
N TYR A 99 -5.35 -10.22 10.80
CA TYR A 99 -6.60 -9.56 10.41
C TYR A 99 -6.79 -8.21 11.09
N VAL A 100 -6.38 -8.12 12.36
CA VAL A 100 -6.42 -6.85 13.10
C VAL A 100 -5.49 -5.83 12.45
N VAL A 101 -4.27 -6.23 12.08
CA VAL A 101 -3.32 -5.35 11.36
C VAL A 101 -3.90 -4.89 10.02
N ASP A 102 -4.46 -5.81 9.23
CA ASP A 102 -5.07 -5.47 7.93
C ASP A 102 -6.26 -4.52 8.09
N PHE A 103 -7.11 -4.74 9.09
CA PHE A 103 -8.25 -3.86 9.39
C PHE A 103 -7.80 -2.46 9.82
N ILE A 104 -6.80 -2.38 10.70
CA ILE A 104 -6.19 -1.10 11.09
C ILE A 104 -5.60 -0.39 9.86
N ALA A 105 -4.92 -1.13 8.96
CA ALA A 105 -4.38 -0.57 7.73
C ALA A 105 -5.49 0.00 6.84
N TYR A 106 -6.62 -0.69 6.67
CA TYR A 106 -7.79 -0.15 5.94
C TYR A 106 -8.34 1.13 6.59
N GLY A 107 -8.39 1.19 7.93
CA GLY A 107 -8.76 2.42 8.64
C GLY A 107 -7.84 3.60 8.29
N PHE A 108 -6.52 3.37 8.28
CA PHE A 108 -5.56 4.39 7.84
C PHE A 108 -5.70 4.75 6.37
N ILE A 109 -5.95 3.79 5.48
CA ILE A 109 -6.19 4.05 4.05
C ILE A 109 -7.37 5.00 3.88
N ILE A 110 -8.50 4.72 4.54
CA ILE A 110 -9.70 5.57 4.48
C ILE A 110 -9.39 6.96 5.02
N ALA A 111 -8.83 7.05 6.23
CA ALA A 111 -8.51 8.32 6.87
C ALA A 111 -7.56 9.17 6.00
N MET A 112 -6.46 8.58 5.52
CA MET A 112 -5.48 9.27 4.67
C MET A 112 -6.07 9.66 3.31
N THR A 113 -7.01 8.89 2.77
CA THR A 113 -7.69 9.23 1.51
C THR A 113 -8.60 10.44 1.71
N ILE A 114 -9.39 10.46 2.78
CA ILE A 114 -10.26 11.59 3.13
C ILE A 114 -9.41 12.86 3.34
N THR A 115 -8.31 12.77 4.08
CA THR A 115 -7.39 13.90 4.32
C THR A 115 -6.49 14.23 3.13
N SER A 116 -6.62 13.51 2.01
CA SER A 116 -5.97 13.84 0.74
C SER A 116 -6.84 14.71 -0.16
N PHE A 117 -8.08 15.06 0.20
CA PHE A 117 -8.89 16.03 -0.55
C PHE A 117 -8.62 17.46 -0.05
N ASP A 118 -8.48 18.44 -0.95
CA ASP A 118 -8.05 19.81 -0.60
C ASP A 118 -8.98 20.47 0.43
N GLY A 119 -10.29 20.26 0.30
CA GLY A 119 -11.27 20.81 1.24
C GLY A 119 -11.10 20.31 2.68
N VAL A 120 -10.65 19.07 2.86
CA VAL A 120 -10.40 18.48 4.19
C VAL A 120 -8.98 18.82 4.65
N ALA A 121 -7.99 18.70 3.77
CA ALA A 121 -6.59 18.95 4.07
C ALA A 121 -6.35 20.38 4.57
N HIS A 122 -7.01 21.39 3.98
CA HIS A 122 -6.86 22.79 4.41
C HIS A 122 -7.50 23.10 5.76
N ARG A 123 -8.48 22.30 6.20
CA ARG A 123 -9.14 22.47 7.51
C ARG A 123 -8.38 21.77 8.65
N MET A 124 -7.45 20.89 8.31
CA MET A 124 -6.69 20.11 9.28
C MET A 124 -5.38 20.82 9.61
N GLN A 125 -5.03 20.86 10.91
CA GLN A 125 -3.72 21.36 11.30
C GLN A 125 -2.61 20.50 10.68
N TYR A 126 -1.60 21.16 10.09
CA TYR A 126 -0.50 20.50 9.40
C TYR A 126 0.23 19.45 10.27
N ARG A 127 0.35 19.69 11.59
CA ARG A 127 0.96 18.74 12.54
C ARG A 127 0.21 17.40 12.57
N HIS A 128 -1.12 17.45 12.73
CA HIS A 128 -1.96 16.25 12.77
C HIS A 128 -2.03 15.57 11.41
N TRP A 129 -2.14 16.33 10.32
CA TRP A 129 -2.11 15.80 8.96
C TRP A 129 -0.80 15.05 8.69
N LYS A 130 0.34 15.67 9.03
CA LYS A 130 1.67 15.07 8.85
C LYS A 130 1.83 13.81 9.71
N ALA A 131 1.37 13.83 10.96
CA ALA A 131 1.43 12.68 11.85
C ALA A 131 0.58 11.52 11.31
N LEU A 132 -0.66 11.78 10.91
CA LEU A 132 -1.56 10.79 10.31
C LEU A 132 -0.94 10.13 9.08
N HIS A 133 -0.48 10.94 8.12
CA HIS A 133 0.11 10.42 6.89
C HIS A 133 1.45 9.71 7.12
N LEU A 134 2.22 10.10 8.14
CA LEU A 134 3.45 9.41 8.51
C LEU A 134 3.15 8.04 9.12
N THR A 135 2.41 8.03 10.23
CA THR A 135 2.07 6.80 10.98
C THR A 135 1.30 5.83 10.10
N GLY A 136 0.25 6.30 9.43
CA GLY A 136 -0.54 5.46 8.53
C GLY A 136 0.29 4.85 7.40
N SER A 137 1.23 5.60 6.84
CA SER A 137 2.12 5.04 5.81
C SER A 137 3.01 3.91 6.33
N TYR A 138 3.48 3.97 7.58
CA TYR A 138 4.28 2.89 8.16
C TYR A 138 3.42 1.67 8.54
N VAL A 139 2.20 1.90 9.02
CA VAL A 139 1.24 0.82 9.29
C VAL A 139 0.88 0.07 8.00
N ILE A 140 0.57 0.79 6.92
CA ILE A 140 0.26 0.19 5.62
C ILE A 140 1.48 -0.55 5.05
N TRP A 141 2.69 0.03 5.16
CA TRP A 141 3.91 -0.65 4.76
C TRP A 141 4.11 -1.97 5.52
N PHE A 142 3.86 -1.96 6.84
CA PHE A 142 3.99 -3.14 7.68
C PHE A 142 2.97 -4.24 7.33
N ALA A 143 1.72 -3.86 7.02
CA ALA A 143 0.71 -4.79 6.52
C ALA A 143 1.14 -5.44 5.20
N PHE A 144 1.65 -4.66 4.24
CA PHE A 144 2.22 -5.21 3.00
C PHE A 144 3.42 -6.12 3.27
N PHE A 145 4.32 -5.74 4.18
CA PHE A 145 5.46 -6.57 4.56
C PHE A 145 5.01 -7.93 5.09
N ILE A 146 4.08 -8.00 6.04
CA ILE A 146 3.54 -9.27 6.55
C ILE A 146 2.89 -10.08 5.42
N ALA A 147 2.08 -9.41 4.58
CA ALA A 147 1.38 -10.03 3.47
C ALA A 147 2.33 -10.68 2.44
N TYR A 148 3.47 -10.05 2.14
CA TYR A 148 4.48 -10.59 1.23
C TYR A 148 5.44 -11.55 1.91
N TRP A 149 5.82 -11.32 3.17
CA TRP A 149 6.69 -12.21 3.94
C TRP A 149 6.09 -13.60 4.04
N ARG A 150 4.83 -13.70 4.52
CA ARG A 150 4.15 -14.99 4.70
C ARG A 150 4.04 -15.77 3.39
N ARG A 151 3.71 -15.09 2.30
CA ARG A 151 3.57 -15.73 0.98
C ARG A 151 4.92 -15.99 0.32
N GLY A 152 5.94 -15.19 0.61
CA GLY A 152 7.30 -15.31 0.09
C GLY A 152 8.06 -16.48 0.70
N VAL A 153 7.73 -16.89 1.93
CA VAL A 153 8.30 -18.11 2.54
C VAL A 153 7.73 -19.38 1.90
N THR A 154 6.47 -19.35 1.46
CA THR A 154 5.79 -20.53 0.87
C THR A 154 5.88 -20.59 -0.65
N TYR A 155 5.89 -19.43 -1.33
CA TYR A 155 5.85 -19.28 -2.79
C TYR A 155 6.90 -18.25 -3.23
N THR A 156 8.17 -18.59 -3.02
CA THR A 156 9.31 -17.67 -3.16
C THR A 156 9.41 -17.06 -4.54
N GLU A 157 9.23 -17.84 -5.60
CA GLU A 157 9.38 -17.39 -6.98
C GLU A 157 8.37 -16.28 -7.35
N PHE A 158 7.17 -16.29 -6.76
CA PHE A 158 6.12 -15.32 -7.08
C PHE A 158 6.08 -14.11 -6.13
N TYR A 159 6.41 -14.29 -4.86
CA TYR A 159 6.27 -13.24 -3.83
C TYR A 159 7.61 -12.72 -3.31
N GLY A 160 8.70 -13.45 -3.49
CA GLY A 160 10.06 -13.06 -3.10
C GLY A 160 10.49 -11.72 -3.72
N PRO A 161 10.32 -11.48 -5.04
CA PRO A 161 10.65 -10.19 -5.64
C PRO A 161 9.89 -9.02 -5.01
N PHE A 162 8.60 -9.18 -4.72
CA PHE A 162 7.80 -8.14 -4.08
C PHE A 162 8.25 -7.87 -2.63
N LEU A 163 8.57 -8.92 -1.89
CA LEU A 163 9.13 -8.79 -0.54
C LEU A 163 10.44 -7.99 -0.55
N LEU A 164 11.35 -8.29 -1.49
CA LEU A 164 12.59 -7.54 -1.65
C LEU A 164 12.33 -6.06 -1.97
N ILE A 165 11.37 -5.76 -2.84
CA ILE A 165 11.01 -4.37 -3.17
C ILE A 165 10.44 -3.64 -1.95
N VAL A 166 9.61 -4.30 -1.13
CA VAL A 166 9.05 -3.72 0.10
C VAL A 166 10.17 -3.41 1.12
N LEU A 167 11.13 -4.31 1.27
CA LEU A 167 12.30 -4.10 2.15
C LEU A 167 13.22 -3.00 1.61
N ALA A 168 13.52 -3.00 0.32
CA ALA A 168 14.32 -1.98 -0.34
C ALA A 168 13.70 -0.58 -0.17
N ALA A 169 12.38 -0.46 -0.27
CA ALA A 169 11.66 0.79 -0.05
C ALA A 169 11.90 1.37 1.37
N LEU A 170 11.92 0.51 2.40
CA LEU A 170 12.22 0.92 3.76
C LEU A 170 13.70 1.36 3.91
N ILE A 171 14.63 0.58 3.36
CA ILE A 171 16.06 0.89 3.37
C ILE A 171 16.34 2.25 2.72
N ILE A 172 15.79 2.49 1.52
CA ILE A 172 15.89 3.77 0.80
C ILE A 172 15.41 4.93 1.67
N ARG A 173 14.30 4.77 2.42
CA ARG A 173 13.82 5.83 3.33
C ARG A 173 14.79 6.09 4.48
N PHE A 174 15.36 5.06 5.07
CA PHE A 174 16.33 5.22 6.15
C PHE A 174 17.63 5.86 5.68
N ILE A 175 18.18 5.45 4.54
CA ILE A 175 19.37 6.08 3.94
C ILE A 175 19.12 7.57 3.69
N ALA A 176 18.01 7.91 3.04
CA ALA A 176 17.64 9.31 2.79
C ALA A 176 17.45 10.12 4.08
N LYS A 177 16.88 9.52 5.14
CA LYS A 177 16.75 10.16 6.46
C LYS A 177 18.11 10.39 7.10
N ALA A 178 19.00 9.39 7.07
CA ALA A 178 20.34 9.49 7.63
C ALA A 178 21.17 10.60 6.94
N GLN A 179 21.11 10.69 5.61
CA GLN A 179 21.79 11.75 4.87
C GLN A 179 21.28 13.15 5.25
N ARG A 180 19.96 13.36 5.36
CA ARG A 180 19.38 14.65 5.80
C ARG A 180 19.89 15.08 7.17
N LEU A 181 19.96 14.14 8.10
CA LEU A 181 20.45 14.39 9.45
C LEU A 181 21.94 14.72 9.47
N ARG A 182 22.74 14.13 8.58
CA ARG A 182 24.16 14.47 8.43
C ARG A 182 24.35 15.88 7.89
N THR A 183 23.65 16.25 6.82
CA THR A 183 23.75 17.60 6.22
C THR A 183 23.32 18.71 7.20
N CYS A 184 22.32 18.48 8.05
CA CYS A 184 21.92 19.47 9.07
C CYS A 184 22.93 19.62 10.22
N ARG A 185 23.82 18.64 10.44
CA ARG A 185 24.81 18.65 11.53
C ARG A 185 26.14 19.28 11.13
N THR A 186 26.41 19.45 9.84
CA THR A 186 27.56 20.20 9.31
C THR A 186 27.07 21.54 8.75
N PRO A 187 26.84 22.57 9.59
CA PRO A 187 26.77 23.93 9.08
C PRO A 187 28.17 24.29 8.54
N LEU A 188 28.22 24.81 7.32
CA LEU A 188 29.45 25.26 6.66
C LEU A 188 30.18 26.26 7.57
N SER A 189 31.40 25.91 7.98
CA SER A 189 32.38 26.81 8.60
C SER A 189 32.93 27.80 7.57
#